data_AF-A0A4V1M3U2-F1
#
_entry.id   AF-A0A4V1M3U2-F1
#
_cell.length_a   1.000
_cell.length_b   1.000
_cell.length_c   1.000
_cell.angle_alpha   90.00
_cell.angle_beta   90.00
_cell.angle_gamma   90.00
#
_symmetry.space_group_name_H-M   'P 1'
#
loop_
_entity.id
_entity.type
_entity.pdbx_description
1 polymer ?
#
loop_
_entity_poly.entity_id
_entity_poly.type
_entity_poly.pdbx_seq_one_letter_code
_entity_poly.pdbx_strand_id
1 'polypeptide(L)'
;MEPTMHDIDVKPEVSHVEDAKPQEILETRFVSEIRLKTMRKFWKPLLFCMMVNWAALNDGFQNQLPGNIIANSGFIHTMANTVVDGSPAISSNVISLWGGIGAVAQTIGQAVGATSSDYIGRKGAMWMFAILFLASSGVSIGASNWKVWLGAKVLNQLALGIAISTIVTYLSEVAPFQLRGMMMGSYQLMFGIGQFIGSIATQVLQDTNPEKWRPTIASEFVITGIFVIFLIFVPESHYYYARKGQDEKAKKVMRRVYGNIEDYDVDYEYLVIEQSLQHEKSLHHLQHQAD
;
A
#
# COMPACT_ATOMS: atom_id res chain seq x y z
N MET A 1 -70.85 -31.25 9.63
CA MET A 1 -70.65 -30.59 8.33
C MET A 1 -69.28 -29.94 8.36
N GLU A 2 -68.27 -30.59 7.76
CA GLU A 2 -67.19 -29.86 7.10
C GLU A 2 -67.78 -29.07 5.92
N PRO A 3 -67.23 -27.91 5.48
CA PRO A 3 -65.86 -27.85 4.90
C PRO A 3 -65.07 -26.49 4.92
N THR A 4 -63.73 -26.57 4.69
CA THR A 4 -62.78 -25.74 3.86
C THR A 4 -62.65 -24.20 4.06
N MET A 5 -61.52 -23.49 3.86
CA MET A 5 -60.16 -23.67 3.30
C MET A 5 -59.31 -22.39 3.60
N HIS A 6 -57.97 -22.47 3.40
CA HIS A 6 -56.97 -21.38 3.25
C HIS A 6 -56.62 -20.54 4.51
N ASP A 7 -55.37 -20.30 4.91
CA ASP A 7 -54.08 -20.30 4.22
C ASP A 7 -52.94 -20.80 5.10
N ILE A 8 -52.00 -21.49 4.43
CA ILE A 8 -50.68 -21.84 4.93
C ILE A 8 -49.79 -20.62 4.67
N ASP A 9 -49.32 -19.95 5.72
CA ASP A 9 -48.26 -18.95 5.60
C ASP A 9 -47.03 -19.44 6.39
N VAL A 10 -46.27 -20.35 5.76
CA VAL A 10 -44.94 -20.77 6.22
C VAL A 10 -44.00 -19.61 5.92
N LYS A 11 -43.78 -18.73 6.89
CA LYS A 11 -42.58 -17.90 6.90
C LYS A 11 -41.41 -18.76 7.37
N PRO A 12 -40.29 -18.81 6.64
CA PRO A 12 -39.09 -19.42 7.16
C PRO A 12 -38.64 -18.60 8.36
N GLU A 13 -38.63 -19.25 9.52
CA GLU A 13 -38.04 -18.73 10.75
C GLU A 13 -36.56 -18.52 10.49
N VAL A 14 -36.18 -17.28 10.16
CA VAL A 14 -34.79 -16.84 10.11
C VAL A 14 -34.29 -16.94 11.52
N SER A 15 -33.53 -18.00 11.82
CA SER A 15 -32.83 -18.16 13.09
C SER A 15 -31.95 -16.93 13.31
N HIS A 16 -32.41 -16.06 14.19
CA HIS A 16 -31.69 -14.86 14.59
C HIS A 16 -30.32 -15.25 15.12
N VAL A 17 -29.28 -14.61 14.58
CA VAL A 17 -27.88 -14.67 15.02
C VAL A 17 -27.69 -14.07 16.44
N GLU A 18 -28.78 -13.77 17.15
CA GLU A 18 -28.78 -13.13 18.47
C GLU A 18 -28.51 -14.08 19.64
N ASP A 19 -28.54 -15.40 19.43
CA ASP A 19 -28.32 -16.38 20.52
C ASP A 19 -26.86 -16.84 20.70
N ALA A 20 -25.91 -16.25 19.97
CA ALA A 20 -24.51 -16.34 20.36
C ALA A 20 -24.31 -15.48 21.61
N LYS A 21 -24.20 -16.12 22.79
CA LYS A 21 -23.77 -15.46 24.05
C LYS A 21 -22.70 -14.42 23.71
N PRO A 22 -22.84 -13.14 24.11
CA PRO A 22 -21.81 -12.16 23.85
C PRO A 22 -20.53 -12.66 24.51
N GLN A 23 -19.61 -13.25 23.74
CA GLN A 23 -18.24 -13.36 24.18
C GLN A 23 -17.82 -11.92 24.45
N GLU A 24 -17.39 -11.66 25.69
CA GLU A 24 -16.88 -10.37 26.10
C GLU A 24 -15.79 -9.97 25.09
N ILE A 25 -16.14 -9.05 24.18
CA ILE A 25 -15.22 -8.58 23.15
C ILE A 25 -14.10 -7.91 23.95
N LEU A 26 -12.95 -8.55 24.03
CA LEU A 26 -11.81 -7.98 24.73
C LEU A 26 -11.42 -6.69 23.99
N GLU A 27 -11.75 -5.54 24.57
CA GLU A 27 -11.36 -4.26 24.01
C GLU A 27 -9.95 -3.89 24.46
N THR A 28 -9.13 -3.45 23.51
CA THR A 28 -7.81 -2.85 23.76
C THR A 28 -7.91 -1.84 24.92
N ARG A 29 -7.01 -1.89 25.91
CA ARG A 29 -7.10 -1.02 27.11
C ARG A 29 -7.06 0.49 26.83
N PHE A 30 -6.67 0.89 25.61
CA PHE A 30 -6.41 2.28 25.25
C PHE A 30 -7.54 2.96 24.46
N VAL A 31 -8.70 2.30 24.23
CA VAL A 31 -9.81 2.82 23.39
C VAL A 31 -10.30 4.21 23.86
N SER A 32 -10.26 4.50 25.16
CA SER A 32 -10.77 5.74 25.76
C SER A 32 -9.76 6.89 25.90
N GLU A 33 -8.49 6.72 25.48
CA GLU A 33 -7.48 7.79 25.63
C GLU A 33 -7.60 8.91 24.57
N ILE A 34 -7.31 10.15 24.98
CA ILE A 34 -7.27 11.33 24.09
C ILE A 34 -6.11 11.19 23.08
N ARG A 35 -6.41 11.34 21.78
CA ARG A 35 -5.48 11.14 20.63
C ARG A 35 -4.07 11.75 20.80
N LEU A 36 -3.97 12.96 21.37
CA LEU A 36 -2.68 13.64 21.58
C LEU A 36 -1.80 12.94 22.63
N LYS A 37 -2.40 12.39 23.70
CA LYS A 37 -1.68 11.61 24.71
C LYS A 37 -1.25 10.26 24.14
N THR A 38 -2.12 9.63 23.35
CA THR A 38 -1.81 8.41 22.59
C THR A 38 -0.64 8.61 21.64
N MET A 39 -0.53 9.74 20.95
CA MET A 39 0.62 9.99 20.06
C MET A 39 1.97 10.01 20.79
N ARG A 40 2.05 10.64 21.95
CA ARG A 40 3.29 10.66 22.74
C ARG A 40 3.64 9.28 23.30
N LYS A 41 2.62 8.53 23.73
CA LYS A 41 2.78 7.17 24.29
C LYS A 41 3.20 6.16 23.20
N PHE A 42 2.58 6.22 22.02
CA PHE A 42 2.80 5.30 20.90
C PHE A 42 3.78 5.84 19.84
N TRP A 43 4.79 6.63 20.23
CA TRP A 43 5.72 7.26 19.29
C TRP A 43 6.58 6.26 18.48
N LYS A 44 6.97 5.12 19.07
CA LYS A 44 7.75 4.06 18.37
C LYS A 44 6.97 3.39 17.22
N PRO A 45 5.72 2.90 17.42
CA PRO A 45 4.89 2.41 16.32
C PRO A 45 4.68 3.47 15.24
N LEU A 46 4.39 4.71 15.63
CA LEU A 46 4.21 5.82 14.68
C LEU A 46 5.47 6.08 13.86
N LEU A 47 6.66 5.98 14.46
CA LEU A 47 7.93 6.12 13.76
C LEU A 47 8.14 5.00 12.72
N PHE A 48 7.80 3.75 13.02
CA PHE A 48 7.83 2.67 12.02
C PHE A 48 6.82 2.93 10.89
N CYS A 49 5.60 3.39 11.21
CA CYS A 49 4.63 3.77 10.19
C CYS A 49 5.13 4.92 9.31
N MET A 50 5.80 5.93 9.89
CA MET A 50 6.39 7.04 9.14
C MET A 50 7.56 6.58 8.25
N MET A 51 8.38 5.64 8.71
CA MET A 51 9.43 5.02 7.89
C MET A 51 8.84 4.30 6.68
N VAL A 52 7.73 3.58 6.86
CA VAL A 52 7.03 2.91 5.76
C VAL A 52 6.35 3.94 4.84
N ASN A 53 5.80 5.04 5.38
CA ASN A 53 5.23 6.12 4.59
C ASN A 53 6.23 6.85 3.70
N TRP A 54 7.54 6.67 3.92
CA TRP A 54 8.54 7.11 2.95
C TRP A 54 8.36 6.42 1.58
N ALA A 55 7.87 5.18 1.55
CA ALA A 55 7.49 4.53 0.29
C ALA A 55 6.37 5.29 -0.42
N ALA A 56 5.40 5.85 0.31
CA ALA A 56 4.34 6.67 -0.29
C ALA A 56 4.91 7.91 -1.00
N LEU A 57 5.95 8.52 -0.43
CA LEU A 57 6.67 9.62 -1.07
C LEU A 57 7.37 9.15 -2.35
N ASN A 58 8.05 8.00 -2.30
CA ASN A 58 8.64 7.37 -3.49
C ASN A 58 7.60 7.11 -4.59
N ASP A 59 6.47 6.54 -4.20
CA ASP A 59 5.34 6.21 -5.06
C ASP A 59 4.77 7.45 -5.76
N GLY A 60 4.55 8.53 -4.99
CA GLY A 60 4.09 9.81 -5.52
C GLY A 60 5.09 10.42 -6.50
N PHE A 61 6.38 10.39 -6.16
CA PHE A 61 7.44 10.89 -7.02
C PHE A 61 7.46 10.19 -8.37
N GLN A 62 7.52 8.85 -8.37
CA GLN A 62 7.60 8.06 -9.61
C GLN A 62 6.31 8.10 -10.44
N ASN A 63 5.15 8.23 -9.79
CA ASN A 63 3.87 8.32 -10.48
C ASN A 63 3.74 9.65 -11.25
N GLN A 64 4.25 10.76 -10.69
CA GLN A 64 4.14 12.08 -11.30
C GLN A 64 5.18 12.32 -12.41
N LEU A 65 6.38 11.76 -12.26
CA LEU A 65 7.54 12.01 -13.11
C LEU A 65 7.30 11.81 -14.62
N PRO A 66 6.68 10.71 -15.12
CA PRO A 66 6.41 10.58 -16.55
C PRO A 66 5.53 11.70 -17.12
N GLY A 67 4.52 12.16 -16.38
CA GLY A 67 3.66 13.27 -16.81
C GLY A 67 4.39 14.60 -16.94
N ASN A 68 5.48 14.78 -16.19
CA ASN A 68 6.29 16.00 -16.25
C ASN A 68 7.41 15.92 -17.31
N ILE A 69 7.96 14.73 -17.53
CA ILE A 69 9.08 14.52 -18.48
C ILE A 69 8.64 14.55 -19.94
N ILE A 70 7.37 14.28 -20.27
CA ILE A 70 6.89 14.36 -21.67
C ILE A 70 7.04 15.75 -22.30
N ALA A 71 7.13 16.81 -21.50
CA ALA A 71 7.35 18.18 -21.97
C ALA A 71 8.83 18.51 -22.21
N ASN A 72 9.76 17.63 -21.82
CA ASN A 72 11.19 17.85 -21.96
C ASN A 72 11.67 17.58 -23.40
N SER A 73 12.40 18.53 -24.00
CA SER A 73 12.85 18.43 -25.40
C SER A 73 13.75 17.22 -25.65
N GLY A 74 14.69 16.93 -24.74
CA GLY A 74 15.56 15.75 -24.85
C GLY A 74 14.81 14.42 -24.79
N PHE A 75 13.75 14.36 -23.97
CA PHE A 75 12.87 13.20 -23.92
C PHE A 75 12.07 13.03 -25.21
N ILE A 76 11.51 14.12 -25.74
CA ILE A 76 10.80 14.12 -27.01
C ILE A 76 11.71 13.63 -28.14
N HIS A 77 12.95 14.13 -28.24
CA HIS A 77 13.89 13.66 -29.28
C HIS A 77 14.19 12.16 -29.20
N THR A 78 14.20 11.58 -27.99
CA THR A 78 14.49 10.15 -27.81
C THR A 78 13.26 9.27 -28.04
N MET A 79 12.07 9.78 -27.72
CA MET A 79 10.83 8.99 -27.69
C MET A 79 9.86 9.32 -28.83
N ALA A 80 10.16 10.34 -29.65
CA ALA A 80 9.32 10.77 -30.76
C ALA A 80 9.05 9.62 -31.74
N ASN A 81 7.78 9.50 -32.11
CA ASN A 81 7.30 8.53 -33.09
C ASN A 81 6.56 9.20 -34.25
N THR A 82 6.30 10.50 -34.15
CA THR A 82 5.63 11.29 -35.18
C THR A 82 6.26 12.68 -35.29
N VAL A 83 5.91 13.40 -36.35
CA VAL A 83 6.27 14.81 -36.55
C VAL A 83 4.97 15.59 -36.56
N VAL A 84 4.85 16.59 -35.69
CA VAL A 84 3.71 17.53 -35.66
C VAL A 84 4.28 18.92 -35.92
N ASP A 85 3.75 19.62 -36.92
CA ASP A 85 4.20 20.96 -37.32
C ASP A 85 5.72 21.08 -37.56
N GLY A 86 6.31 20.04 -38.18
CA GLY A 86 7.75 19.99 -38.51
C GLY A 86 8.66 19.69 -37.32
N SER A 87 8.13 19.54 -36.11
CA SER A 87 8.88 19.20 -34.89
C SER A 87 8.64 17.74 -34.46
N PRO A 88 9.66 17.01 -33.99
CA PRO A 88 9.48 15.67 -33.45
C PRO A 88 8.56 15.72 -32.24
N ALA A 89 7.57 14.84 -32.20
CA ALA A 89 6.57 14.78 -31.13
C ALA A 89 6.20 13.33 -30.80
N ILE A 90 5.65 13.14 -29.60
CA ILE A 90 5.10 11.86 -29.17
C ILE A 90 3.60 11.89 -29.46
N SER A 91 3.11 10.95 -30.27
CA SER A 91 1.68 10.89 -30.62
C SER A 91 0.82 10.69 -29.38
N SER A 92 -0.33 11.36 -29.31
CA SER A 92 -1.28 11.23 -28.20
C SER A 92 -1.68 9.78 -27.94
N ASN A 93 -1.79 8.96 -28.99
CA ASN A 93 -2.08 7.53 -28.87
C ASN A 93 -1.05 6.77 -28.02
N VAL A 94 0.24 7.11 -28.14
CA VAL A 94 1.31 6.48 -27.35
C VAL A 94 1.26 6.94 -25.89
N ILE A 95 1.00 8.22 -25.65
CA ILE A 95 0.84 8.75 -24.28
C ILE A 95 -0.38 8.11 -23.60
N SER A 96 -1.51 8.02 -24.31
CA SER A 96 -2.71 7.33 -23.82
C SER A 96 -2.47 5.85 -23.59
N LEU A 97 -1.67 5.18 -24.44
CA LEU A 97 -1.28 3.78 -24.26
C LEU A 97 -0.47 3.58 -22.96
N TRP A 98 0.48 4.48 -22.68
CA TRP A 98 1.26 4.44 -21.44
C TRP A 98 0.36 4.58 -20.20
N GLY A 99 -0.59 5.51 -20.23
CA GLY A 99 -1.55 5.69 -19.13
C GLY A 99 -2.50 4.51 -18.98
N GLY A 100 -3.09 4.04 -20.08
CA GLY A 100 -4.08 2.95 -20.07
C GLY A 100 -3.49 1.62 -19.63
N ILE A 101 -2.39 1.17 -20.24
CA ILE A 101 -1.71 -0.08 -19.84
C ILE A 101 -1.15 0.08 -18.42
N GLY A 102 -0.63 1.27 -18.07
CA GLY A 102 -0.16 1.56 -16.72
C GLY A 102 -1.24 1.33 -15.66
N ALA A 103 -2.46 1.83 -15.87
CA ALA A 103 -3.57 1.62 -14.95
C ALA A 103 -3.93 0.14 -14.78
N VAL A 104 -3.99 -0.61 -15.89
CA VAL A 104 -4.23 -2.07 -15.86
C VAL A 104 -3.13 -2.79 -15.07
N ALA A 105 -1.87 -2.45 -15.32
CA ALA A 105 -0.73 -3.01 -14.60
C ALA A 105 -0.79 -2.69 -13.10
N GLN A 106 -1.20 -1.48 -12.73
CA GLN A 106 -1.39 -1.09 -11.34
C GLN A 106 -2.51 -1.91 -10.66
N THR A 107 -3.65 -2.11 -11.32
CA THR A 107 -4.74 -2.93 -10.79
C THR A 107 -4.30 -4.39 -10.59
N ILE A 108 -3.61 -4.97 -11.57
CA ILE A 108 -3.03 -6.31 -11.44
C ILE A 108 -2.03 -6.35 -10.29
N GLY A 109 -1.17 -5.33 -10.16
CA GLY A 109 -0.21 -5.19 -9.08
C GLY A 109 -0.87 -5.13 -7.70
N GLN A 110 -1.99 -4.42 -7.56
CA GLN A 110 -2.74 -4.38 -6.31
C GLN A 110 -3.26 -5.75 -5.90
N ALA A 111 -3.85 -6.50 -6.83
CA ALA A 111 -4.35 -7.85 -6.58
C ALA A 111 -3.20 -8.81 -6.19
N VAL A 112 -2.11 -8.80 -6.97
CA VAL A 112 -0.91 -9.60 -6.67
C VAL A 112 -0.29 -9.18 -5.33
N GLY A 113 -0.28 -7.89 -5.01
CA GLY A 113 0.24 -7.36 -3.75
C GLY A 113 -0.57 -7.83 -2.55
N ALA A 114 -1.90 -7.81 -2.64
CA ALA A 114 -2.77 -8.32 -1.58
C ALA A 114 -2.48 -9.80 -1.31
N THR A 115 -2.50 -10.63 -2.36
CA THR A 115 -2.24 -12.08 -2.22
C THR A 115 -0.80 -12.37 -1.76
N SER A 116 0.21 -11.77 -2.41
CA SER A 116 1.61 -12.01 -2.06
C SER A 116 1.90 -11.58 -0.63
N SER A 117 1.43 -10.41 -0.20
CA SER A 117 1.69 -9.91 1.16
C SER A 117 1.08 -10.81 2.25
N ASP A 118 0.00 -11.55 1.96
CA ASP A 118 -0.53 -12.59 2.86
C ASP A 118 0.33 -13.87 2.87
N TYR A 119 0.94 -14.26 1.74
CA TYR A 119 1.77 -15.46 1.65
C TYR A 119 3.21 -15.26 2.15
N ILE A 120 3.91 -14.22 1.68
CA ILE A 120 5.32 -13.95 2.00
C ILE A 120 5.51 -13.00 3.18
N GLY A 121 4.45 -12.33 3.62
CA GLY A 121 4.47 -11.29 4.66
C GLY A 121 4.54 -9.88 4.09
N ARG A 122 4.22 -8.89 4.92
CA ARG A 122 4.20 -7.48 4.51
C ARG A 122 5.61 -6.99 4.20
N LYS A 123 6.60 -7.32 5.03
CA LYS A 123 8.00 -6.95 4.80
C LYS A 123 8.56 -7.64 3.56
N GLY A 124 8.19 -8.89 3.31
CA GLY A 124 8.56 -9.61 2.08
C GLY A 124 8.02 -8.91 0.81
N ALA A 125 6.74 -8.55 0.83
CA ALA A 125 6.12 -7.80 -0.26
C ALA A 125 6.74 -6.39 -0.44
N MET A 126 7.17 -5.75 0.66
CA MET A 126 7.92 -4.50 0.60
C MET A 126 9.26 -4.61 -0.13
N TRP A 127 10.00 -5.70 0.10
CA TRP A 127 11.22 -5.96 -0.65
C TRP A 127 10.94 -6.23 -2.13
N MET A 128 9.87 -6.96 -2.43
CA MET A 128 9.47 -7.27 -3.80
C MET A 128 9.20 -6.00 -4.61
N PHE A 129 8.37 -5.09 -4.11
CA PHE A 129 8.08 -3.85 -4.86
C PHE A 129 9.30 -2.93 -4.92
N ALA A 130 10.15 -2.89 -3.89
CA ALA A 130 11.37 -2.08 -3.91
C ALA A 130 12.33 -2.54 -5.03
N ILE A 131 12.51 -3.85 -5.19
CA ILE A 131 13.33 -4.42 -6.27
C ILE A 131 12.71 -4.10 -7.63
N LEU A 132 11.38 -4.22 -7.78
CA LEU A 132 10.68 -3.90 -9.02
C LEU A 132 10.80 -2.42 -9.39
N PHE A 133 10.74 -1.51 -8.41
CA PHE A 133 10.98 -0.09 -8.64
C PHE A 133 12.41 0.18 -9.12
N LEU A 134 13.43 -0.37 -8.45
CA LEU A 134 14.82 -0.20 -8.88
C LEU A 134 15.07 -0.78 -10.29
N ALA A 135 14.47 -1.94 -10.59
CA ALA A 135 14.54 -2.54 -11.92
C ALA A 135 13.86 -1.65 -12.97
N SER A 136 12.66 -1.13 -12.67
CA SER A 136 11.94 -0.24 -13.56
C SER A 136 12.70 1.06 -13.83
N SER A 137 13.22 1.72 -12.79
CA SER A 137 14.04 2.92 -12.95
C SER A 137 15.30 2.64 -13.78
N GLY A 138 15.91 1.45 -13.62
CA GLY A 138 17.09 1.04 -14.40
C GLY A 138 16.78 0.88 -15.89
N VAL A 139 15.70 0.18 -16.21
CA VAL A 139 15.23 0.05 -17.60
C VAL A 139 14.80 1.42 -18.17
N SER A 140 14.21 2.28 -17.34
CA SER A 140 13.78 3.63 -17.74
C SER A 140 14.96 4.53 -18.12
N ILE A 141 16.07 4.51 -17.38
CA ILE A 141 17.29 5.26 -17.72
C ILE A 141 17.91 4.76 -19.02
N GLY A 142 17.90 3.44 -19.23
CA GLY A 142 18.44 2.78 -20.42
C GLY A 142 17.53 2.88 -21.65
N ALA A 143 16.32 3.45 -21.53
CA ALA A 143 15.36 3.46 -22.62
C ALA A 143 15.84 4.32 -23.79
N SER A 144 15.98 3.68 -24.95
CA SER A 144 16.33 4.33 -26.23
C SER A 144 15.14 4.45 -27.18
N ASN A 145 13.97 3.93 -26.80
CA ASN A 145 12.74 4.04 -27.59
C ASN A 145 11.51 3.99 -26.68
N TRP A 146 10.38 4.44 -27.24
CA TRP A 146 9.10 4.54 -26.53
C TRP A 146 8.53 3.18 -26.07
N LYS A 147 8.92 2.07 -26.73
CA LYS A 147 8.44 0.71 -26.38
C LYS A 147 9.15 0.18 -25.13
N VAL A 148 10.47 0.39 -25.03
CA VAL A 148 11.26 0.06 -23.85
C VAL A 148 10.80 0.92 -22.67
N TRP A 149 10.52 2.20 -22.92
CA TRP A 149 9.93 3.09 -21.92
C TRP A 149 8.56 2.58 -21.43
N LEU A 150 7.67 2.17 -22.34
CA LEU A 150 6.40 1.57 -21.97
C LEU A 150 6.60 0.32 -21.09
N GLY A 151 7.50 -0.59 -21.48
CA GLY A 151 7.82 -1.78 -20.68
C GLY A 151 8.30 -1.44 -19.27
N ALA A 152 9.19 -0.44 -19.15
CA ALA A 152 9.63 0.05 -17.85
C ALA A 152 8.47 0.61 -17.02
N LYS A 153 7.57 1.38 -17.64
CA LYS A 153 6.40 1.96 -16.95
C LYS A 153 5.37 0.93 -16.53
N VAL A 154 5.18 -0.14 -17.29
CA VAL A 154 4.34 -1.27 -16.87
C VAL A 154 4.92 -1.92 -15.61
N LEU A 155 6.23 -2.16 -15.57
CA LEU A 155 6.90 -2.68 -14.37
C LEU A 155 6.77 -1.72 -13.18
N ASN A 156 6.90 -0.41 -13.43
CA ASN A 156 6.74 0.61 -12.39
C ASN A 156 5.35 0.60 -11.77
N GLN A 157 4.32 0.54 -12.63
CA GLN A 157 2.94 0.60 -12.19
C GLN A 157 2.52 -0.69 -11.50
N LEU A 158 3.04 -1.84 -11.93
CA LEU A 158 2.89 -3.10 -11.20
C LEU A 158 3.47 -2.99 -9.77
N ALA A 159 4.69 -2.47 -9.64
CA ALA A 159 5.33 -2.25 -8.35
C ALA A 159 4.52 -1.28 -7.46
N LEU A 160 4.05 -0.18 -8.03
CA LEU A 160 3.19 0.79 -7.34
C LEU A 160 1.89 0.16 -6.84
N GLY A 161 1.26 -0.70 -7.65
CA GLY A 161 0.08 -1.44 -7.23
C GLY A 161 0.34 -2.34 -6.02
N ILE A 162 1.45 -3.09 -6.03
CA ILE A 162 1.87 -3.94 -4.92
C ILE A 162 2.18 -3.09 -3.66
N ALA A 163 2.81 -1.94 -3.86
CA ALA A 163 3.17 -1.03 -2.78
C ALA A 163 1.93 -0.49 -2.07
N ILE A 164 0.95 0.06 -2.80
CA ILE A 164 -0.28 0.64 -2.23
C ILE A 164 -0.99 -0.38 -1.33
N SER A 165 -1.25 -1.59 -1.82
CA SER A 165 -1.98 -2.61 -1.04
C SER A 165 -1.19 -3.12 0.16
N THR A 166 0.13 -3.28 0.02
CA THR A 166 1.00 -3.77 1.11
C THR A 166 1.18 -2.72 2.20
N ILE A 167 1.45 -1.47 1.82
CA ILE A 167 1.75 -0.37 2.74
C ILE A 167 0.51 -0.04 3.56
N VAL A 168 -0.65 0.14 2.92
CA VAL A 168 -1.89 0.49 3.62
C VAL A 168 -2.28 -0.60 4.63
N THR A 169 -2.12 -1.88 4.25
CA THR A 169 -2.36 -3.01 5.15
C THR A 169 -1.35 -3.05 6.30
N TYR A 170 -0.07 -2.80 6.03
CA TYR A 170 0.94 -2.72 7.09
C TYR A 170 0.62 -1.59 8.09
N LEU A 171 0.22 -0.41 7.59
CA LEU A 171 -0.18 0.70 8.43
C LEU A 171 -1.42 0.38 9.26
N SER A 172 -2.40 -0.33 8.70
CA SER A 172 -3.59 -0.71 9.46
C SER A 172 -3.28 -1.73 10.56
N GLU A 173 -2.34 -2.64 10.32
CA GLU A 173 -1.92 -3.66 11.28
C GLU A 173 -1.02 -3.07 12.38
N VAL A 174 -0.10 -2.14 12.07
CA VAL A 174 0.90 -1.62 13.02
C VAL A 174 0.47 -0.34 13.74
N ALA A 175 -0.43 0.46 13.16
CA ALA A 175 -0.91 1.67 13.83
C ALA A 175 -1.86 1.33 14.99
N PRO A 176 -1.77 2.07 16.12
CA PRO A 176 -2.74 1.92 17.20
C PRO A 176 -4.13 2.32 16.71
N PHE A 177 -5.17 1.65 17.21
CA PHE A 177 -6.54 1.75 16.72
C PHE A 177 -7.04 3.19 16.54
N GLN A 178 -6.75 4.09 17.49
CA GLN A 178 -7.21 5.48 17.49
C GLN A 178 -6.49 6.36 16.45
N LEU A 179 -5.26 6.00 16.06
CA LEU A 179 -4.42 6.77 15.14
C LEU A 179 -4.31 6.13 13.75
N ARG A 180 -4.93 4.95 13.55
CA ARG A 180 -4.92 4.23 12.28
C ARG A 180 -5.35 5.13 11.10
N GLY A 181 -6.47 5.84 11.25
CA GLY A 181 -6.95 6.76 10.22
C GLY A 181 -5.99 7.92 9.93
N MET A 182 -5.30 8.43 10.97
CA MET A 182 -4.29 9.48 10.80
C MET A 182 -3.04 8.97 10.07
N MET A 183 -2.62 7.73 10.34
CA MET A 183 -1.50 7.10 9.64
C MET A 183 -1.84 6.80 8.17
N MET A 184 -3.05 6.32 7.89
CA MET A 184 -3.52 6.18 6.52
C MET A 184 -3.63 7.54 5.80
N GLY A 185 -4.05 8.59 6.51
CA GLY A 185 -4.05 9.95 5.97
C GLY A 185 -2.63 10.47 5.68
N SER A 186 -1.64 10.15 6.53
CA SER A 186 -0.26 10.56 6.31
C SER A 186 0.40 9.85 5.13
N TYR A 187 -0.04 8.62 4.78
CA TYR A 187 0.33 7.98 3.51
C TYR A 187 -0.05 8.86 2.31
N GLN A 188 -1.31 9.31 2.24
CA GLN A 188 -1.77 10.14 1.12
C GLN A 188 -1.09 11.52 1.08
N LEU A 189 -0.79 12.09 2.25
CA LEU A 189 -0.03 13.32 2.37
C LEU A 189 1.40 13.15 1.82
N MET A 190 2.10 12.08 2.23
CA MET A 190 3.44 11.78 1.74
C MET A 190 3.45 11.50 0.24
N PHE A 191 2.41 10.82 -0.27
CA PHE A 191 2.21 10.65 -1.71
C PHE A 191 2.11 11.99 -2.44
N GLY A 192 1.28 12.92 -1.96
CA GLY A 192 1.17 14.26 -2.53
C GLY A 192 2.48 15.06 -2.46
N ILE A 193 3.23 14.96 -1.34
CA ILE A 193 4.56 15.57 -1.21
C ILE A 193 5.52 14.98 -2.24
N GLY A 194 5.49 13.67 -2.47
CA GLY A 194 6.28 13.00 -3.50
C GLY A 194 5.99 13.55 -4.90
N GLN A 195 4.71 13.70 -5.26
CA GLN A 195 4.32 14.30 -6.53
C GLN A 195 4.83 15.74 -6.65
N PHE A 196 4.72 16.54 -5.59
CA PHE A 196 5.21 17.92 -5.56
C PHE A 196 6.72 18.00 -5.77
N ILE A 197 7.50 17.16 -5.08
CA ILE A 197 8.96 17.07 -5.26
C ILE A 197 9.29 16.66 -6.70
N GLY A 198 8.55 15.71 -7.28
CA GLY A 198 8.71 15.29 -8.68
C GLY A 198 8.50 16.43 -9.68
N SER A 199 7.51 17.27 -9.44
CA SER A 199 7.25 18.48 -10.24
C SER A 199 8.36 19.51 -10.12
N ILE A 200 8.85 19.80 -8.91
CA ILE A 200 9.97 20.71 -8.71
C ILE A 200 11.23 20.17 -9.39
N ALA A 201 11.56 18.90 -9.17
CA ALA A 201 12.76 18.28 -9.75
C ALA A 201 12.75 18.32 -11.28
N THR A 202 11.58 18.15 -11.89
CA THR A 202 11.45 18.23 -13.35
C THR A 202 11.52 19.67 -13.85
N GLN A 203 10.91 20.63 -13.14
CA GLN A 203 10.99 22.06 -13.50
C GLN A 203 12.44 22.56 -13.45
N VAL A 204 13.16 22.26 -12.37
CA VAL A 204 14.59 22.63 -12.22
C VAL A 204 15.42 22.05 -13.37
N LEU A 205 15.11 20.83 -13.80
CA LEU A 205 15.81 20.21 -14.94
C LEU A 205 15.47 20.92 -16.27
N GLN A 206 14.20 21.27 -16.50
CA GLN A 206 13.80 22.02 -17.69
C GLN A 206 14.52 23.36 -17.78
N ASP A 207 14.69 24.05 -16.65
CA ASP A 207 15.33 25.36 -16.60
C ASP A 207 16.87 25.29 -16.76
N THR A 208 17.51 24.22 -16.24
CA THR A 208 18.98 24.10 -16.24
C THR A 208 19.54 23.30 -17.41
N ASN A 209 18.92 22.18 -17.78
CA ASN A 209 19.41 21.25 -18.79
C ASN A 209 18.23 20.57 -19.53
N PRO A 210 17.51 21.28 -20.41
CA PRO A 210 16.32 20.75 -21.08
C PRO A 210 16.61 19.54 -21.97
N GLU A 211 17.85 19.30 -22.39
CA GLU A 211 18.21 18.14 -23.22
C GLU A 211 18.50 16.86 -22.41
N LYS A 212 18.71 16.96 -21.08
CA LYS A 212 19.14 15.83 -20.25
C LYS A 212 18.01 15.36 -19.35
N TRP A 213 17.17 14.43 -19.82
CA TRP A 213 16.04 13.87 -19.03
C TRP A 213 16.44 12.74 -18.05
N ARG A 214 17.54 12.03 -18.32
CA ARG A 214 17.99 10.87 -17.52
C ARG A 214 18.32 11.17 -16.05
N PRO A 215 18.91 12.33 -15.68
CA PRO A 215 19.19 12.67 -14.28
C PRO A 215 17.94 12.70 -13.39
N THR A 216 16.77 13.09 -13.92
CA THR A 216 15.53 13.10 -13.14
C THR A 216 15.11 11.69 -12.75
N ILE A 217 15.31 10.70 -13.61
CA ILE A 217 15.05 9.29 -13.29
C ILE A 217 16.14 8.73 -12.39
N ALA A 218 17.39 9.17 -12.54
CA ALA A 218 18.46 8.80 -11.61
C ALA A 218 18.16 9.24 -10.17
N SER A 219 17.41 10.33 -9.98
CA SER A 219 16.98 10.75 -8.64
C SER A 219 15.96 9.81 -7.99
N GLU A 220 15.20 9.02 -8.77
CA GLU A 220 14.30 7.97 -8.24
C GLU A 220 15.11 6.94 -7.43
N PHE A 221 16.30 6.56 -7.91
CA PHE A 221 17.17 5.61 -7.21
C PHE A 221 17.58 6.09 -5.82
N VAL A 222 17.77 7.40 -5.64
CA VAL A 222 18.12 7.97 -4.33
C VAL A 222 16.94 7.84 -3.39
N ILE A 223 15.73 8.21 -3.85
CA ILE A 223 14.51 8.16 -3.02
C ILE A 223 14.15 6.70 -2.68
N THR A 224 14.21 5.79 -3.64
CA THR A 224 14.01 4.35 -3.43
C THR A 224 15.12 3.76 -2.56
N GLY A 225 16.37 4.20 -2.70
CA GLY A 225 17.49 3.76 -1.86
C GLY A 225 17.27 4.11 -0.38
N ILE A 226 16.76 5.30 -0.08
CA ILE A 226 16.38 5.69 1.29
C ILE A 226 15.25 4.78 1.82
N PHE A 227 14.26 4.46 0.98
CA PHE A 227 13.21 3.50 1.36
C PHE A 227 13.79 2.13 1.73
N VAL A 228 14.71 1.61 0.92
CA VAL A 228 15.37 0.31 1.17
C VAL A 228 16.12 0.33 2.50
N ILE A 229 16.78 1.43 2.85
CA ILE A 229 17.44 1.58 4.15
C ILE A 229 16.42 1.50 5.29
N PHE A 230 15.30 2.23 5.20
CA PHE A 230 14.25 2.15 6.21
C PHE A 230 13.66 0.75 6.35
N LEU A 231 13.47 0.05 5.23
CA LEU A 231 12.92 -1.31 5.20
C LEU A 231 13.75 -2.32 6.02
N ILE A 232 15.06 -2.11 6.15
CA ILE A 232 15.93 -2.95 6.98
C ILE A 232 15.48 -2.90 8.45
N PHE A 233 15.14 -1.71 8.95
CA PHE A 233 14.78 -1.47 10.35
C PHE A 233 13.32 -1.78 10.68
N VAL A 234 12.43 -1.68 9.69
CA VAL A 234 11.00 -1.93 9.84
C VAL A 234 10.75 -3.41 10.23
N PRO A 235 10.02 -3.68 11.32
CA PRO A 235 9.66 -5.05 11.69
C PRO A 235 8.55 -5.58 10.79
N GLU A 236 8.44 -6.90 10.65
CA GLU A 236 7.28 -7.53 10.02
C GLU A 236 6.00 -7.27 10.84
N SER A 237 4.84 -7.37 10.20
CA SER A 237 3.55 -7.24 10.89
C SER A 237 3.32 -8.36 11.91
N HIS A 238 2.82 -7.99 13.09
CA HIS A 238 2.45 -8.97 14.12
C HIS A 238 1.18 -9.74 13.74
N TYR A 239 0.24 -9.10 13.04
CA TYR A 239 -0.96 -9.76 12.49
C TYR A 239 -0.62 -10.86 11.49
N TYR A 240 0.42 -10.67 10.68
CA TYR A 240 0.90 -11.70 9.75
C TYR A 240 1.35 -12.98 10.49
N TYR A 241 2.14 -12.83 11.55
CA TYR A 241 2.57 -13.98 12.36
C TYR A 241 1.40 -14.64 13.12
N ALA A 242 0.48 -13.83 13.66
CA ALA A 242 -0.72 -14.33 14.33
C ALA A 242 -1.61 -15.14 13.38
N ARG A 243 -1.82 -14.66 12.15
CA ARG A 243 -2.59 -15.39 11.11
C ARG A 243 -1.95 -16.73 10.73
N LYS A 244 -0.62 -16.84 10.82
CA LYS A 244 0.14 -18.08 10.58
C LYS A 244 0.27 -18.99 11.80
N GLY A 245 -0.35 -18.66 12.94
CA GLY A 245 -0.21 -19.42 14.19
C GLY A 245 1.21 -19.40 14.76
N GLN A 246 1.98 -18.35 14.48
CA GLN A 246 3.36 -18.17 14.97
C GLN A 246 3.37 -17.21 16.16
N ASP A 247 2.71 -17.60 17.25
CA ASP A 247 2.38 -16.74 18.40
C ASP A 247 3.61 -16.09 19.03
N GLU A 248 4.66 -16.87 19.27
CA GLU A 248 5.92 -16.37 19.87
C GLU A 248 6.58 -15.29 19.00
N LYS A 249 6.49 -15.41 17.67
CA LYS A 249 7.03 -14.39 16.76
C LYS A 249 6.14 -13.15 16.75
N ALA A 250 4.82 -13.31 16.79
CA ALA A 250 3.88 -12.21 16.88
C ALA A 250 4.13 -11.40 18.17
N LYS A 251 4.22 -12.06 19.32
CA LYS A 251 4.55 -11.44 20.61
C LYS A 251 5.91 -10.76 20.60
N LYS A 252 6.93 -11.35 19.99
CA LYS A 252 8.25 -10.73 19.83
C LYS A 252 8.20 -9.44 19.01
N VAL A 253 7.42 -9.41 17.92
CA VAL A 253 7.19 -8.18 17.15
C VAL A 253 6.43 -7.16 17.98
N MET A 254 5.37 -7.55 18.68
CA MET A 254 4.62 -6.65 19.54
C MET A 254 5.49 -6.05 20.65
N ARG A 255 6.38 -6.83 21.28
CA ARG A 255 7.39 -6.30 22.23
C ARG A 255 8.34 -5.29 21.57
N ARG A 256 8.75 -5.50 20.32
CA ARG A 256 9.62 -4.56 19.59
C ARG A 256 8.90 -3.26 19.23
N VAL A 257 7.63 -3.34 18.84
CA VAL A 257 6.81 -2.20 18.39
C VAL A 257 6.25 -1.42 19.57
N TYR A 258 5.63 -2.11 20.53
CA TYR A 258 4.86 -1.55 21.64
C TYR A 258 5.54 -1.69 23.03
N GLY A 259 6.62 -2.47 23.18
CA GLY A 259 7.21 -2.78 24.50
C GLY A 259 7.87 -1.61 25.24
N ASN A 260 7.77 -0.38 24.74
CA ASN A 260 8.17 0.84 25.45
C ASN A 260 7.02 1.52 26.20
N ILE A 261 5.82 0.96 26.11
CA ILE A 261 4.60 1.56 26.63
C ILE A 261 4.38 1.01 28.03
N GLU A 262 4.26 1.91 29.00
CA GLU A 262 3.90 1.59 30.38
C GLU A 262 2.50 0.98 30.41
N ASP A 263 2.34 -0.12 31.17
CA ASP A 263 1.13 -0.95 31.26
C ASP A 263 0.69 -1.70 29.98
N TYR A 264 1.55 -1.80 28.97
CA TYR A 264 1.25 -2.60 27.77
C TYR A 264 1.52 -4.09 28.03
N ASP A 265 0.47 -4.84 28.34
CA ASP A 265 0.51 -6.29 28.46
C ASP A 265 0.42 -6.94 27.08
N VAL A 266 1.58 -7.37 26.57
CA VAL A 266 1.68 -8.02 25.25
C VAL A 266 0.88 -9.32 25.19
N ASP A 267 0.81 -10.07 26.29
CA ASP A 267 0.13 -11.36 26.31
C ASP A 267 -1.39 -11.16 26.27
N TYR A 268 -1.92 -10.18 27.00
CA TYR A 268 -3.33 -9.79 26.92
C TYR A 268 -3.70 -9.25 25.54
N GLU A 269 -2.92 -8.31 25.01
CA GLU A 269 -3.17 -7.69 23.70
C GLU A 269 -3.04 -8.72 22.56
N TYR A 270 -2.20 -9.74 22.72
CA TYR A 270 -2.13 -10.85 21.77
C TYR A 270 -3.42 -11.69 21.77
N LEU A 271 -3.99 -11.98 22.94
CA LEU A 271 -5.25 -12.72 23.06
C LEU A 271 -6.41 -11.99 22.39
N VAL A 272 -6.46 -10.65 22.50
CA VAL A 272 -7.44 -9.81 21.78
C VAL A 272 -7.34 -10.02 20.26
N ILE A 273 -6.11 -10.02 19.74
CA ILE A 273 -5.85 -10.23 18.31
C ILE A 273 -6.23 -11.65 17.89
N GLU A 274 -5.89 -12.65 18.69
CA GLU A 274 -6.23 -14.05 18.41
C GLU A 274 -7.73 -14.27 18.35
N GLN A 275 -8.49 -13.74 19.32
CA GLN A 275 -9.96 -13.80 19.31
C GLN A 275 -10.55 -13.10 18.09
N SER A 276 -10.02 -11.94 17.72
CA SER A 276 -10.45 -11.20 16.52
C SER A 276 -10.26 -12.03 15.25
N LEU A 277 -9.14 -12.75 15.14
CA LEU A 277 -8.85 -13.63 14.00
C LEU A 277 -9.71 -14.90 13.99
N GLN A 278 -10.02 -15.48 15.16
CA GLN A 278 -10.93 -16.61 15.27
C GLN A 278 -12.36 -16.22 14.88
N HIS A 279 -12.81 -15.03 15.29
CA HIS A 279 -14.09 -14.48 14.90
C HIS A 279 -14.17 -14.27 13.37
N GLU A 280 -13.14 -13.67 12.76
CA GLU A 280 -13.01 -13.49 11.29
C GLU A 280 -13.13 -14.84 10.55
N LYS A 281 -12.46 -15.90 11.03
CA LYS A 281 -12.55 -17.25 10.46
C LYS A 281 -13.95 -17.85 10.58
N SER A 282 -14.61 -17.65 11.73
CA SER A 282 -15.95 -18.20 11.97
C SER A 282 -16.99 -17.59 11.01
N LEU A 283 -16.92 -16.27 10.78
CA LEU A 283 -17.78 -15.58 9.81
C LEU A 283 -17.56 -16.10 8.38
N HIS A 284 -16.31 -16.32 7.98
CA HIS A 284 -15.98 -16.85 6.65
C HIS A 284 -16.50 -18.28 6.44
N HIS A 285 -16.49 -19.11 7.49
CA HIS A 285 -17.08 -20.46 7.45
C HIS A 285 -18.60 -20.41 7.31
N LEU A 286 -19.28 -19.50 8.00
CA LEU A 286 -20.73 -19.33 7.92
C LEU A 286 -21.17 -18.83 6.54
N GLN A 287 -20.42 -17.91 5.93
CA GLN A 287 -20.69 -17.43 4.57
C GLN A 287 -20.62 -18.57 3.54
N HIS A 288 -19.59 -19.43 3.63
CA HIS A 288 -19.47 -20.59 2.74
C HIS A 288 -20.50 -21.70 2.97
N GLN A 289 -21.20 -21.71 4.11
CA GLN A 289 -22.30 -22.64 4.36
C GLN A 289 -23.65 -22.09 3.91
N ALA A 290 -23.75 -20.78 3.64
CA ALA A 290 -24.96 -20.10 3.20
C ALA A 290 -25.10 -19.99 1.67
N ASP A 291 -24.00 -20.18 0.93
CA ASP A 291 -23.93 -20.27 -0.54
C ASP A 291 -24.06 -21.73 -1.03
#